data_AF-A0A812M191-F1
#
_entry.id   AF-A0A812M191-F1
#
_cell.length_a   1.000
_cell.length_b   1.000
_cell.length_c   1.000
_cell.angle_alpha   90.00
_cell.angle_beta   90.00
_cell.angle_gamma   90.00
#
_symmetry.space_group_name_H-M   'P 1'
#
loop_
_entity.id
_entity.type
_entity.pdbx_description
1 polymer ?
#
loop_
_entity_poly.entity_id
_entity_poly.type
_entity_poly.pdbx_seq_one_letter_code
_entity_poly.pdbx_strand_id
1 'polypeptide(L)'
;MDQELAGGWSRTLLADGQWYYCNERGLTMTFKRPIYFHQVDPILPDGHDALAEDGWQLWSLYLSDPQTFVWYNRRLQRVALFDVFREEFETRAAAVRSERRRQRELQDAAERAQAVEAAEKAKARAKKKQRR
;
A
#
# COMPACT_ATOMS: atom_id res chain seq x y z
N MET A 1 -21.62 11.80 0.42
CA MET A 1 -20.92 12.30 1.61
C MET A 1 -19.85 13.27 1.14
N ASP A 2 -19.91 14.54 1.53
CA ASP A 2 -19.01 15.59 1.04
C ASP A 2 -17.71 15.51 1.85
N GLN A 3 -16.71 14.82 1.28
CA GLN A 3 -15.44 14.55 1.93
C GLN A 3 -14.71 15.88 2.24
N GLU A 4 -14.33 16.11 3.50
CA GLU A 4 -13.64 17.35 3.88
C GLU A 4 -12.35 17.54 3.07
N LEU A 5 -12.13 18.77 2.60
CA LEU A 5 -10.89 19.13 1.88
C LEU A 5 -9.68 18.97 2.81
N ALA A 6 -8.53 18.64 2.23
CA ALA A 6 -7.28 18.59 2.97
C ALA A 6 -7.04 19.93 3.72
N GLY A 7 -6.59 19.88 4.96
CA GLY A 7 -6.42 21.08 5.80
C GLY A 7 -5.60 22.18 5.12
N GLY A 8 -6.16 23.39 5.05
CA GLY A 8 -5.56 24.55 4.37
C GLY A 8 -5.97 24.73 2.90
N TRP A 9 -6.84 23.84 2.38
CA TRP A 9 -7.45 24.00 1.07
C TRP A 9 -8.89 24.51 1.17
N SER A 10 -9.23 25.47 0.31
CA SER A 10 -10.60 25.95 0.09
C SER A 10 -11.01 25.71 -1.37
N ARG A 11 -12.32 25.66 -1.62
CA ARG A 11 -12.90 25.49 -2.97
C ARG A 11 -13.76 26.69 -3.32
N THR A 12 -13.73 27.09 -4.59
CA THR A 12 -14.55 28.17 -5.12
C THR A 12 -15.11 27.76 -6.47
N LEU A 13 -16.40 28.06 -6.68
CA LEU A 13 -17.09 27.80 -7.94
C LEU A 13 -16.89 28.99 -8.86
N LEU A 14 -16.42 28.74 -10.07
CA LEU A 14 -16.28 29.74 -11.12
C LEU A 14 -17.59 29.96 -11.86
N ALA A 15 -17.65 31.07 -12.60
CA ALA A 15 -18.84 31.45 -13.38
C ALA A 15 -19.18 30.45 -14.50
N ASP A 16 -18.21 29.68 -14.96
CA ASP A 16 -18.38 28.60 -15.95
C ASP A 16 -18.84 27.26 -15.32
N GLY A 17 -19.07 27.24 -14.00
CA GLY A 17 -19.47 26.05 -13.27
C GLY A 17 -18.32 25.12 -12.88
N GLN A 18 -17.07 25.49 -13.14
CA GLN A 18 -15.91 24.71 -12.69
C GLN A 18 -15.52 25.05 -11.26
N TRP A 19 -15.09 24.03 -10.51
CA TRP A 19 -14.49 24.23 -9.20
C TRP A 19 -12.99 24.48 -9.34
N TYR A 20 -12.49 25.53 -8.69
CA TYR A 20 -11.07 25.66 -8.41
C TYR A 20 -10.81 25.52 -6.91
N TYR A 21 -9.63 25.05 -6.57
CA TYR A 21 -9.17 24.78 -5.23
C TYR A 21 -7.90 25.57 -4.99
N CYS A 22 -7.84 26.29 -3.88
CA CYS A 22 -6.67 27.08 -3.51
C CYS A 22 -6.13 26.63 -2.15
N ASN A 23 -4.80 26.59 -2.05
CA ASN A 23 -4.10 26.31 -0.82
C ASN A 23 -3.56 27.62 -0.26
N GLU A 24 -4.19 28.14 0.78
CA GLU A 24 -3.82 29.42 1.40
C GLU A 24 -2.45 29.35 2.08
N ARG A 25 -1.99 28.15 2.46
CA ARG A 25 -0.67 27.94 3.08
C ARG A 25 0.46 27.85 2.06
N GLY A 26 0.17 27.32 0.87
CA GLY A 26 1.14 27.12 -0.20
C GLY A 26 1.09 28.18 -1.30
N LEU A 27 0.10 29.08 -1.27
CA LEU A 27 -0.21 30.02 -2.35
C LEU A 27 -0.32 29.35 -3.73
N THR A 28 -0.89 28.14 -3.77
CA THR A 28 -1.07 27.37 -5.00
C THR A 28 -2.56 27.23 -5.35
N MET A 29 -2.85 27.14 -6.64
CA MET A 29 -4.19 26.88 -7.16
C MET A 29 -4.21 25.64 -8.06
N THR A 30 -5.34 24.95 -8.09
CA THR A 30 -5.58 23.80 -8.98
C THR A 30 -7.07 23.68 -9.28
N PHE A 31 -7.42 23.15 -10.45
CA PHE A 31 -8.80 22.83 -10.81
C PHE A 31 -9.22 21.42 -10.35
N LYS A 32 -8.30 20.68 -9.70
CA LYS A 32 -8.54 19.31 -9.21
C LYS A 32 -8.71 19.28 -7.69
N ARG A 33 -9.70 18.54 -7.19
CA ARG A 33 -10.03 18.48 -5.74
C ARG A 33 -8.84 17.93 -4.93
N PRO A 34 -8.27 18.68 -3.98
CA PRO A 34 -7.24 18.20 -3.07
C PRO A 34 -7.87 17.28 -2.00
N ILE A 35 -7.30 16.09 -1.81
CA ILE A 35 -7.80 15.08 -0.86
C ILE A 35 -6.67 14.75 0.13
N TYR A 36 -7.02 14.36 1.36
CA TYR A 36 -6.07 14.06 2.43
C TYR A 36 -5.06 12.95 2.06
N PHE A 37 -3.79 13.18 2.40
CA PHE A 37 -2.60 12.39 2.05
C PHE A 37 -2.36 11.14 2.94
N HIS A 38 -3.37 10.60 3.62
CA HIS A 38 -3.14 9.68 4.75
C HIS A 38 -3.62 8.24 4.57
N GLN A 39 -4.05 7.83 3.39
CA GLN A 39 -4.32 6.42 3.13
C GLN A 39 -3.34 5.88 2.09
N VAL A 40 -2.42 5.04 2.57
CA VAL A 40 -1.66 4.10 1.74
C VAL A 40 -2.71 3.26 1.04
N ASP A 41 -2.91 3.53 -0.22
CA ASP A 41 -4.06 3.04 -0.94
C ASP A 41 -3.85 1.56 -1.30
N PRO A 42 -4.85 0.68 -1.16
CA PRO A 42 -4.75 -0.75 -1.48
C PRO A 42 -4.39 -1.06 -2.94
N ILE A 43 -4.38 -0.05 -3.83
CA ILE A 43 -4.07 -0.18 -5.25
C ILE A 43 -2.55 -0.16 -5.53
N LEU A 44 -1.71 0.04 -4.51
CA LEU A 44 -0.26 0.05 -4.70
C LEU A 44 0.25 -1.28 -5.26
N PRO A 45 1.19 -1.25 -6.22
CA PRO A 45 1.85 -2.45 -6.72
C PRO A 45 2.41 -3.32 -5.60
N ASP A 46 2.37 -4.64 -5.80
CA ASP A 46 3.01 -5.57 -4.87
C ASP A 46 4.53 -5.33 -4.84
N GLY A 47 5.09 -5.34 -3.64
CA GLY A 47 6.46 -4.89 -3.38
C GLY A 47 6.64 -3.38 -3.32
N HIS A 48 5.59 -2.58 -3.13
CA HIS A 48 5.66 -1.11 -2.95
C HIS A 48 6.66 -0.63 -1.87
N ASP A 49 7.03 -1.52 -0.95
CA ASP A 49 8.02 -1.32 0.11
C ASP A 49 9.47 -1.66 -0.31
N ALA A 50 9.72 -2.04 -1.56
CA ALA A 50 11.03 -2.47 -2.06
C ALA A 50 12.14 -1.41 -1.93
N LEU A 51 11.79 -0.12 -1.85
CA LEU A 51 12.72 0.99 -1.66
C LEU A 51 12.59 1.64 -0.27
N ALA A 52 11.89 0.99 0.66
CA ALA A 52 11.65 1.53 2.00
C ALA A 52 12.95 1.70 2.79
N GLU A 53 13.95 0.82 2.60
CA GLU A 53 15.27 0.92 3.25
C GLU A 53 16.02 2.19 2.85
N ASP A 54 15.83 2.67 1.62
CA ASP A 54 16.39 3.91 1.10
C ASP A 54 15.58 5.15 1.53
N GLY A 55 14.51 4.94 2.30
CA GLY A 55 13.59 5.96 2.79
C GLY A 55 12.55 6.41 1.76
N TRP A 56 12.40 5.67 0.66
CA TRP A 56 11.40 5.96 -0.38
C TRP A 56 10.11 5.20 -0.11
N GLN A 57 9.00 5.88 -0.37
CA GLN A 57 7.65 5.34 -0.26
C GLN A 57 6.94 5.52 -1.59
N LEU A 58 6.36 4.44 -2.12
CA LEU A 58 5.57 4.50 -3.35
C LEU A 58 4.18 5.03 -3.05
N TRP A 59 3.82 6.14 -3.68
CA TRP A 59 2.53 6.80 -3.53
C TRP A 59 1.79 6.79 -4.86
N SER A 60 0.48 6.62 -4.80
CA SER A 60 -0.40 6.82 -5.95
C SER A 60 -0.97 8.24 -5.90
N LEU A 61 -0.79 9.00 -6.98
CA LEU A 61 -1.43 10.29 -7.13
C LEU A 61 -2.84 10.07 -7.68
N TYR A 62 -3.83 10.11 -6.79
CA TYR A 62 -5.26 9.98 -7.12
C TYR A 62 -5.82 11.08 -8.03
N LEU A 63 -5.01 12.11 -8.34
CA LEU A 63 -5.42 13.30 -9.09
C LEU A 63 -4.85 13.37 -10.52
N SER A 64 -4.13 12.34 -10.96
CA SER A 64 -3.72 12.20 -12.36
C SER A 64 -4.62 11.17 -13.04
N ASP A 65 -5.20 11.54 -14.17
CA ASP A 65 -5.76 10.59 -15.13
C ASP A 65 -4.84 10.66 -16.37
N PRO A 66 -4.07 9.60 -16.68
CA PRO A 66 -4.05 8.30 -16.01
C PRO A 66 -3.41 8.33 -14.62
N GLN A 67 -3.78 7.35 -13.77
CA GLN A 67 -3.24 7.18 -12.42
C GLN A 67 -1.71 7.12 -12.46
N THR A 68 -1.06 8.02 -11.74
CA THR A 68 0.39 8.21 -11.76
C THR A 68 0.96 7.85 -10.40
N PHE A 69 2.01 7.03 -10.40
CA PHE A 69 2.73 6.71 -9.18
C PHE A 69 3.94 7.64 -9.04
N VAL A 70 4.27 7.98 -7.79
CA VAL A 70 5.45 8.76 -7.45
C VAL A 70 6.14 8.18 -6.23
N TRP A 71 7.45 8.38 -6.17
CA TRP A 71 8.26 8.05 -5.02
C TRP A 71 8.40 9.28 -4.14
N TYR A 72 8.10 9.14 -2.86
CA TYR A 72 8.29 10.18 -1.87
C TYR A 72 9.34 9.78 -0.85
N ASN A 73 10.33 10.64 -0.62
CA ASN A 73 11.31 10.49 0.45
C ASN A 73 11.10 11.58 1.50
N ARG A 74 10.49 11.21 2.62
CA ARG A 74 10.19 12.16 3.72
C ARG A 74 11.46 12.74 4.35
N ARG A 75 12.52 11.93 4.48
CA ARG A 75 13.78 12.36 5.10
C ARG A 75 14.46 13.43 4.26
N LEU A 76 14.46 13.24 2.94
CA LEU A 76 15.09 14.15 1.98
C LEU A 76 14.15 15.27 1.49
N GLN A 77 12.85 15.21 1.84
CA GLN A 77 11.80 16.08 1.31
C GLN A 77 11.80 16.13 -0.22
N ARG A 78 11.94 14.95 -0.87
CA ARG A 78 12.01 14.81 -2.33
C ARG A 78 10.87 13.98 -2.88
N VAL A 79 10.48 14.30 -4.11
CA VAL A 79 9.52 13.54 -4.94
C VAL A 79 10.22 13.16 -6.24
N ALA A 80 10.03 11.92 -6.70
CA ALA A 80 10.46 11.46 -8.01
C ALA A 80 9.29 10.75 -8.73
N LEU A 81 9.25 10.85 -10.05
CA LEU A 81 8.29 10.07 -10.85
C LEU A 81 8.58 8.57 -10.71
N PHE A 82 7.56 7.73 -10.83
CA PHE A 82 7.72 6.28 -10.73
C PHE A 82 8.79 5.72 -11.66
N ASP A 83 8.81 6.22 -12.91
CA ASP A 83 9.72 5.76 -13.95
C ASP A 83 11.21 5.97 -13.60
N VAL A 84 11.53 6.91 -12.71
CA VAL A 84 12.92 7.18 -12.28
C VAL A 84 13.57 5.97 -11.62
N PHE A 85 12.80 5.21 -10.84
CA PHE A 85 13.30 4.03 -10.11
C PHE A 85 12.68 2.74 -10.61
N ARG A 86 12.06 2.73 -11.80
CA ARG A 86 11.23 1.60 -12.24
C ARG A 86 12.00 0.29 -12.34
N GLU A 87 13.17 0.29 -12.94
CA GLU A 87 13.98 -0.93 -13.13
C GLU A 87 14.47 -1.50 -11.78
N GLU A 88 14.94 -0.62 -10.90
CA GLU A 88 15.38 -0.97 -9.56
C GLU A 88 14.21 -1.49 -8.70
N PHE A 89 13.07 -0.82 -8.78
CA PHE A 89 11.83 -1.24 -8.15
C PHE A 89 11.39 -2.62 -8.64
N GLU A 90 11.31 -2.86 -9.95
CA GLU A 90 10.84 -4.14 -10.50
C GLU A 90 11.74 -5.31 -10.05
N THR A 91 13.05 -5.09 -10.00
CA THR A 91 14.04 -6.07 -9.54
C THR A 91 13.88 -6.38 -8.05
N ARG A 92 13.86 -5.35 -7.20
CA ARG A 92 13.74 -5.53 -5.75
C ARG A 92 12.35 -6.03 -5.35
N ALA A 93 11.30 -5.55 -6.00
CA ALA A 93 9.93 -6.04 -5.80
C ALA A 93 9.79 -7.51 -6.22
N ALA A 94 10.49 -7.98 -7.27
CA ALA A 94 10.53 -9.40 -7.61
C ALA A 94 11.17 -10.24 -6.49
N ALA A 95 12.27 -9.77 -5.90
CA ALA A 95 12.91 -10.42 -4.76
C ALA A 95 11.97 -10.49 -3.55
N VAL A 96 11.35 -9.36 -3.17
CA VAL A 96 10.38 -9.29 -2.08
C VAL A 96 9.19 -10.23 -2.31
N ARG A 97 8.66 -10.29 -3.54
CA ARG A 97 7.57 -11.21 -3.90
C ARG A 97 7.97 -12.68 -3.76
N SER A 98 9.17 -13.03 -4.22
CA SER A 98 9.67 -14.40 -4.12
C SER A 98 9.85 -14.84 -2.67
N GLU A 99 10.37 -13.95 -1.82
CA GLU A 99 10.58 -14.21 -0.40
C GLU A 99 9.25 -14.34 0.35
N ARG A 100 8.29 -13.43 0.11
CA ARG A 100 6.95 -13.53 0.68
C ARG A 100 6.24 -14.82 0.27
N ARG A 101 6.38 -15.25 -0.98
CA ARG A 101 5.83 -16.54 -1.44
C ARG A 101 6.45 -17.70 -0.66
N ARG A 102 7.77 -17.72 -0.54
CA ARG A 102 8.50 -18.76 0.21
C ARG A 102 8.07 -18.80 1.68
N GLN A 103 7.90 -17.65 2.32
CA GLN A 103 7.44 -17.56 3.71
C GLN A 103 6.03 -18.11 3.90
N ARG A 104 5.12 -17.81 2.96
CA ARG A 104 3.76 -18.39 2.98
C ARG A 104 3.78 -19.90 2.79
N GLU A 105 4.58 -20.41 1.87
CA GLU A 105 4.72 -21.87 1.67
C GLU A 105 5.26 -22.57 2.92
N LEU A 106 6.22 -21.94 3.62
CA LEU A 106 6.73 -22.45 4.90
C LEU A 106 5.68 -22.41 6.01
N GLN A 107 4.88 -21.34 6.09
CA GLN A 107 3.76 -21.25 7.03
C GLN A 107 2.71 -22.31 6.74
N ASP A 108 2.27 -22.45 5.49
CA ASP A 108 1.30 -23.46 5.07
C ASP A 108 1.80 -24.89 5.36
N ALA A 109 3.10 -25.15 5.13
CA ALA A 109 3.70 -26.44 5.46
C ALA A 109 3.71 -26.69 6.97
N ALA A 110 4.03 -25.69 7.78
CA ALA A 110 4.02 -25.77 9.23
C ALA A 110 2.59 -26.00 9.78
N GLU A 111 1.60 -25.29 9.25
CA GLU A 111 0.19 -25.46 9.62
C GLU A 111 -0.32 -26.86 9.26
N ARG A 112 0.02 -27.38 8.08
CA ARG A 112 -0.31 -28.75 7.69
C ARG A 112 0.34 -29.78 8.60
N ALA A 113 1.61 -29.59 8.96
CA ALA A 113 2.31 -30.48 9.89
C ALA A 113 1.66 -30.49 11.27
N GLN A 114 1.30 -29.31 11.81
CA GLN A 114 0.57 -29.19 13.07
C GLN A 114 -0.81 -29.83 13.02
N ALA A 115 -1.54 -29.69 11.91
CA ALA A 115 -2.84 -30.31 11.73
C ALA A 115 -2.75 -31.84 11.70
N VAL A 116 -1.73 -32.40 11.04
CA VAL A 116 -1.47 -33.85 11.03
C VAL A 116 -1.14 -34.35 12.44
N GLU A 117 -0.23 -33.68 13.15
CA GLU A 117 0.15 -34.06 14.52
C GLU A 117 -1.03 -33.99 15.50
N ALA A 118 -1.87 -32.95 15.37
CA ALA A 118 -3.09 -32.81 16.15
C ALA A 118 -4.10 -33.93 15.85
N ALA A 119 -4.27 -34.30 14.58
CA ALA A 119 -5.15 -35.40 14.16
C ALA A 119 -4.65 -36.75 14.68
N GLU A 120 -3.34 -37.01 14.67
CA GLU A 120 -2.75 -38.23 15.24
C GLU A 120 -2.93 -38.30 16.75
N LYS A 121 -2.68 -37.20 17.47
CA LYS A 121 -2.93 -37.10 18.92
C LYS A 121 -4.41 -37.32 19.25
N ALA A 122 -5.33 -36.80 18.45
CA ALA A 122 -6.76 -37.00 18.64
C ALA A 122 -7.16 -38.47 18.44
N LYS A 123 -6.65 -39.12 17.38
CA LYS A 123 -6.87 -40.55 17.12
C LYS A 123 -6.31 -41.43 18.25
N ALA A 124 -5.12 -41.13 18.75
CA ALA A 124 -4.50 -41.86 19.86
C ALA A 124 -5.32 -41.75 21.16
N ARG A 125 -5.85 -40.55 21.47
CA ARG A 125 -6.74 -40.33 22.63
C ARG A 125 -8.06 -41.08 22.50
N ALA A 126 -8.68 -41.06 21.32
CA ALA A 126 -9.92 -41.80 21.05
C ALA A 126 -9.75 -43.31 21.24
N LYS A 127 -8.65 -43.88 20.71
CA LYS A 127 -8.32 -45.31 20.86
C LYS A 127 -8.06 -45.73 22.30
N LYS A 128 -7.49 -44.84 23.13
CA LYS A 128 -7.26 -45.09 24.56
C LYS A 128 -8.55 -45.05 25.38
N LYS A 129 -9.55 -44.27 24.95
CA LYS A 129 -10.87 -44.18 25.60
C LYS A 129 -11.77 -45.39 25.31
N GLN A 130 -11.62 -46.05 24.15
CA GLN A 130 -12.35 -47.29 23.82
C GLN A 130 -11.81 -48.56 24.51
N ARG A 131 -10.63 -48.49 25.12
CA ARG A 131 -9.97 -49.62 25.81
C ARG A 131 -10.16 -49.60 27.34
N ARG A 132 -10.96 -48.68 27.86
CA ARG A 132 -11.38 -48.58 29.27
C ARG A 132 -12.88 -48.82 29.33
#